data_AF-A0A8H4ZJJ3-F1
#
_entry.id   AF-A0A8H4ZJJ3-F1
#
_cell.length_a   1.000
_cell.length_b   1.000
_cell.length_c   1.000
_cell.angle_alpha   90.00
_cell.angle_beta   90.00
_cell.angle_gamma   90.00
#
_symmetry.space_group_name_H-M   'P 1'
#
loop_
_entity.id
_entity.type
_entity.pdbx_description
1 polymer ?
#
loop_
_entity_poly.entity_id
_entity_poly.type
_entity_poly.pdbx_seq_one_letter_code
_entity_poly.pdbx_strand_id
1 'polypeptide(L)'
;MLPSAPDSEDGLPQVFIDFKRKCETGKATPLTSFPLSKADYTRLHDKIQATFRHFDYDPQLEHISIRMPPALHDLFIREFGLAVLDAVREVGRQNKLVPLPRASTKLCPLVFL
;
A
#
# COMPACT_ATOMS: atom_id res chain seq x y z
N MET A 1 -24.12 -30.92 5.28
CA MET A 1 -23.51 -30.91 3.94
C MET A 1 -23.75 -29.55 3.33
N LEU A 2 -22.72 -28.71 3.24
CA LEU A 2 -22.81 -27.43 2.52
C LEU A 2 -22.72 -27.71 1.00
N PRO A 3 -23.50 -27.03 0.15
CA PRO A 3 -23.46 -27.21 -1.29
C PRO A 3 -22.13 -26.66 -1.84
N SER A 4 -21.37 -27.52 -2.49
CA SER A 4 -20.20 -27.15 -3.29
C SER A 4 -20.64 -26.28 -4.46
N ALA A 5 -20.25 -25.01 -4.43
CA ALA A 5 -20.48 -24.06 -5.52
C ALA A 5 -19.80 -24.54 -6.81
N PRO A 6 -20.35 -24.23 -8.00
CA PRO A 6 -19.77 -24.68 -9.26
C PRO A 6 -18.36 -24.10 -9.41
N ASP A 7 -17.37 -24.98 -9.52
CA ASP A 7 -16.01 -24.61 -9.89
C ASP A 7 -16.07 -23.86 -11.22
N SER A 8 -15.79 -22.56 -11.19
CA SER A 8 -15.48 -21.79 -12.40
C SER A 8 -14.27 -22.43 -13.08
N GLU A 9 -14.04 -22.21 -14.38
CA GLU A 9 -12.99 -22.90 -15.19
C GLU A 9 -11.57 -22.93 -14.57
N ASP A 10 -11.29 -22.06 -13.60
CA ASP A 10 -10.03 -21.97 -12.86
C ASP A 10 -10.04 -22.54 -11.42
N GLY A 11 -11.13 -23.12 -10.92
CA GLY A 11 -11.24 -23.68 -9.56
C GLY A 11 -11.05 -22.68 -8.41
N LEU A 12 -11.02 -21.38 -8.71
CA LEU A 12 -11.00 -20.33 -7.70
C LEU A 12 -12.42 -20.10 -7.19
N PRO A 13 -12.68 -20.04 -5.87
CA PRO A 13 -13.99 -19.74 -5.34
C PRO A 13 -14.59 -18.47 -5.95
N GLN A 14 -15.87 -18.53 -6.35
CA GLN A 14 -16.58 -17.44 -7.01
C GLN A 14 -16.46 -16.10 -6.28
N VAL A 15 -16.36 -16.14 -4.95
CA VAL A 15 -16.20 -14.95 -4.10
C VAL A 15 -14.94 -14.13 -4.46
N PHE A 16 -13.85 -14.80 -4.85
CA PHE A 16 -12.62 -14.14 -5.28
C PHE A 16 -12.75 -13.52 -6.66
N ILE A 17 -13.47 -14.18 -7.57
CA ILE A 17 -13.73 -13.66 -8.92
C ILE A 17 -14.58 -12.37 -8.82
N ASP A 18 -15.63 -12.41 -8.00
CA ASP A 18 -16.50 -11.26 -7.77
C ASP A 18 -15.74 -10.13 -7.08
N PHE A 19 -14.86 -10.45 -6.14
CA PHE A 19 -14.00 -9.47 -5.49
C PHE A 19 -13.02 -8.83 -6.46
N LYS A 20 -12.35 -9.61 -7.31
CA LYS A 20 -11.46 -9.10 -8.37
C LYS A 20 -12.18 -8.09 -9.26
N ARG A 21 -13.41 -8.39 -9.69
CA ARG A 21 -14.23 -7.45 -10.49
C ARG A 21 -14.57 -6.16 -9.72
N LYS A 22 -14.81 -6.25 -8.41
CA LYS A 22 -14.99 -5.05 -7.55
C LYS A 22 -13.71 -4.22 -7.44
N CYS A 23 -12.55 -4.87 -7.39
CA CYS A 23 -11.25 -4.19 -7.39
C CYS A 23 -11.02 -3.40 -8.67
N GLU A 24 -11.29 -4.00 -9.82
CA GLU A 24 -11.13 -3.36 -11.14
C GLU A 24 -12.09 -2.17 -11.33
N THR A 25 -13.28 -2.22 -10.72
CA THR A 25 -14.25 -1.13 -10.77
C THR A 25 -14.05 -0.05 -9.69
N GLY A 26 -13.01 -0.17 -8.86
CA GLY A 26 -12.71 0.79 -7.78
C GLY A 26 -13.72 0.78 -6.63
N LYS A 27 -14.58 -0.23 -6.54
CA LYS A 27 -15.61 -0.37 -5.50
C LYS A 27 -15.19 -1.30 -4.36
N ALA A 28 -13.98 -1.85 -4.41
CA ALA A 28 -13.47 -2.74 -3.38
C ALA A 28 -13.05 -1.96 -2.13
N THR A 29 -13.34 -2.54 -0.97
CA THR A 29 -12.88 -2.05 0.32
C THR A 29 -11.36 -2.23 0.46
N PRO A 30 -10.65 -1.33 1.18
CA PRO A 30 -9.19 -1.37 1.31
C PRO A 30 -8.65 -2.67 1.94
N LEU A 31 -9.44 -3.30 2.80
CA LEU A 31 -9.18 -4.58 3.42
C LEU A 31 -10.44 -5.43 3.30
N THR A 32 -10.30 -6.63 2.76
CA THR A 32 -11.43 -7.57 2.64
C THR A 32 -10.97 -8.97 3.01
N SER A 33 -11.74 -9.64 3.87
CA SER A 33 -11.42 -10.98 4.35
C SER A 33 -12.49 -11.97 3.94
N PHE A 34 -12.05 -13.17 3.60
CA PHE A 34 -12.91 -14.28 3.18
C PHE A 34 -12.53 -15.54 3.96
N PRO A 35 -13.51 -16.40 4.30
CA PRO A 35 -13.21 -17.73 4.80
C PRO A 35 -12.56 -18.58 3.70
N LEU A 36 -11.47 -19.24 4.04
CA LEU A 36 -10.72 -20.14 3.16
C LEU A 36 -10.02 -21.22 3.99
N SER A 37 -10.46 -22.47 3.84
CA SER A 37 -9.86 -23.60 4.57
C SER A 37 -8.35 -23.71 4.28
N LYS A 38 -7.58 -24.27 5.22
CA LYS A 38 -6.13 -24.43 5.00
C LYS A 38 -5.82 -25.34 3.80
N ALA A 39 -6.64 -26.35 3.58
CA ALA A 39 -6.52 -27.25 2.44
C ALA A 39 -6.74 -26.51 1.11
N ASP A 40 -7.79 -25.69 1.03
CA ASP A 40 -8.08 -24.88 -0.15
C ASP A 40 -7.03 -23.82 -0.39
N TYR A 41 -6.57 -23.15 0.67
CA TYR A 41 -5.46 -22.20 0.60
C TYR A 41 -4.21 -22.85 0.00
N THR A 42 -3.82 -24.03 0.50
CA THR A 42 -2.64 -24.75 0.00
C THR A 42 -2.81 -25.17 -1.46
N ARG A 43 -4.01 -25.64 -1.83
CA ARG A 43 -4.34 -26.08 -3.20
C ARG A 43 -4.39 -24.93 -4.20
N LEU A 44 -4.89 -23.77 -3.78
CA LEU A 44 -5.15 -22.62 -4.64
C LEU A 44 -4.08 -21.53 -4.52
N HIS A 45 -3.04 -21.75 -3.70
CA HIS A 45 -2.02 -20.76 -3.36
C HIS A 45 -1.47 -20.02 -4.60
N ASP A 46 -1.00 -20.78 -5.59
CA ASP A 46 -0.39 -20.21 -6.80
C ASP A 46 -1.37 -19.35 -7.60
N LYS A 47 -2.65 -19.74 -7.64
CA LYS A 47 -3.71 -18.98 -8.32
C LYS A 47 -4.08 -17.72 -7.57
N ILE A 48 -4.15 -17.79 -6.24
CA ILE A 48 -4.38 -16.64 -5.37
C ILE A 48 -3.24 -15.64 -5.55
N GLN A 49 -1.99 -16.12 -5.56
CA GLN A 49 -0.80 -15.28 -5.76
C GLN A 49 -0.73 -14.66 -7.16
N ALA A 50 -1.14 -15.39 -8.20
CA ALA A 50 -1.23 -14.83 -9.55
C ALA A 50 -2.34 -13.75 -9.67
N THR A 51 -3.40 -13.85 -8.87
CA THR A 51 -4.56 -12.95 -8.93
C THR A 51 -4.39 -11.71 -8.05
N PHE A 52 -3.90 -11.89 -6.82
CA PHE A 52 -3.77 -10.85 -5.81
C PHE A 52 -2.31 -10.69 -5.42
N ARG A 53 -1.77 -9.47 -5.58
CA ARG A 53 -0.37 -9.19 -5.23
C ARG A 53 -0.11 -9.14 -3.72
N HIS A 54 -1.10 -8.72 -2.94
CA HIS A 54 -0.96 -8.49 -1.50
C HIS A 54 -2.11 -9.15 -0.75
N PHE A 55 -1.81 -10.24 -0.07
CA PHE A 55 -2.76 -10.95 0.78
C PHE A 55 -2.04 -11.60 1.96
N ASP A 56 -2.80 -11.86 3.01
CA ASP A 56 -2.36 -12.55 4.21
C ASP A 56 -3.32 -13.70 4.48
N TYR A 57 -2.78 -14.82 4.95
CA TYR A 57 -3.58 -15.95 5.38
C TYR A 57 -3.41 -16.17 6.88
N ASP A 58 -4.53 -16.24 7.60
CA ASP A 58 -4.57 -16.62 9.00
C ASP A 58 -5.00 -18.09 9.11
N PRO A 59 -4.07 -19.01 9.45
CA PRO A 59 -4.37 -20.43 9.58
C PRO A 59 -5.15 -20.78 10.85
N GLN A 60 -5.21 -19.91 11.86
CA GLN A 60 -6.01 -20.14 13.07
C GLN A 60 -7.48 -19.80 12.82
N LEU A 61 -7.73 -18.75 12.06
CA LEU A 61 -9.08 -18.31 11.68
C LEU A 61 -9.56 -18.93 10.36
N GLU A 62 -8.68 -19.66 9.66
CA GLU A 62 -8.90 -20.17 8.31
C GLU A 62 -9.43 -19.09 7.35
N HIS A 63 -8.82 -17.92 7.41
CA HIS A 63 -9.27 -16.73 6.67
C HIS A 63 -8.14 -16.18 5.81
N ILE A 64 -8.48 -15.75 4.59
CA ILE A 64 -7.59 -14.96 3.76
C ILE A 64 -8.04 -13.50 3.77
N SER A 65 -7.10 -12.59 3.92
CA SER A 65 -7.31 -11.15 3.86
C SER A 65 -6.55 -10.56 2.69
N ILE A 66 -7.24 -9.87 1.80
CA ILE A 66 -6.64 -9.20 0.65
C ILE A 66 -6.50 -7.72 1.00
N ARG A 67 -5.26 -7.22 0.96
CA ARG A 67 -4.91 -5.84 1.32
C ARG A 67 -4.68 -5.02 0.07
N MET A 68 -5.14 -3.77 0.08
CA MET A 68 -4.89 -2.76 -0.95
C MET A 68 -4.96 -3.32 -2.37
N PRO A 69 -6.18 -3.46 -2.93
CA PRO A 69 -6.36 -3.86 -4.31
C PRO A 69 -5.48 -3.04 -5.26
N PRO A 70 -4.98 -3.61 -6.38
CA PRO A 70 -4.00 -2.95 -7.24
C PRO A 70 -4.34 -1.51 -7.63
N ALA A 71 -5.59 -1.24 -8.03
CA ALA A 71 -6.04 0.11 -8.37
C ALA A 71 -5.98 1.10 -7.18
N LEU A 72 -6.28 0.62 -5.97
CA LEU A 72 -6.20 1.42 -4.74
C LEU A 72 -4.74 1.64 -4.33
N HIS A 73 -3.89 0.64 -4.54
CA HIS A 73 -2.45 0.74 -4.30
C HIS A 73 -1.77 1.74 -5.23
N ASP A 74 -2.10 1.71 -6.53
CA ASP A 74 -1.54 2.66 -7.51
C ASP A 74 -2.00 4.09 -7.21
N LEU A 75 -3.27 4.27 -6.83
CA LEU A 75 -3.78 5.55 -6.36
C LEU A 75 -3.05 6.01 -5.09
N PHE A 76 -2.87 5.12 -4.11
CA PHE A 76 -2.17 5.42 -2.86
C PHE A 76 -0.72 5.88 -3.13
N ILE A 77 0.04 5.16 -3.96
CA ILE A 77 1.41 5.53 -4.32
C ILE A 77 1.44 6.92 -4.96
N ARG A 78 0.51 7.19 -5.88
CA ARG A 78 0.44 8.49 -6.55
C ARG A 78 0.18 9.62 -5.55
N GLU A 79 -0.88 9.51 -4.76
CA GLU A 79 -1.25 10.57 -3.80
C GLU A 79 -0.20 10.75 -2.71
N PHE A 80 0.35 9.66 -2.19
CA PHE A 80 1.42 9.70 -1.20
C PHE A 80 2.68 10.37 -1.76
N GLY A 81 3.08 10.01 -2.99
CA GLY A 81 4.22 10.63 -3.66
C GLY A 81 4.04 12.14 -3.87
N LEU A 82 2.84 12.58 -4.25
CA LEU A 82 2.51 14.01 -4.36
C LEU A 82 2.61 14.72 -3.00
N ALA A 83 2.03 14.14 -1.95
CA ALA A 83 2.06 14.71 -0.61
C ALA A 83 3.51 14.84 -0.07
N VAL A 84 4.34 13.83 -0.28
CA VAL A 84 5.77 13.88 0.09
C VAL A 84 6.50 14.96 -0.69
N LEU A 85 6.27 15.06 -2.00
CA LEU A 85 6.91 16.09 -2.83
C LEU A 85 6.53 17.51 -2.36
N ASP A 86 5.27 17.73 -2.03
CA ASP A 86 4.80 19.02 -1.54
C ASP A 86 5.38 19.35 -0.15
N ALA A 87 5.49 18.36 0.74
CA ALA A 87 6.16 18.53 2.03
C ALA A 87 7.66 18.89 1.86
N VAL A 88 8.37 18.22 0.93
CA VAL A 88 9.78 18.53 0.63
C VAL A 88 9.93 19.93 0.06
N ARG A 89 9.02 20.35 -0.82
CA ARG A 89 9.00 21.72 -1.37
C ARG A 89 8.76 22.75 -0.28
N GLU A 90 7.88 22.47 0.67
CA GLU A 90 7.62 23.36 1.81
C GLU A 90 8.87 23.57 2.65
N VAL A 91 9.55 22.48 3.04
CA VAL A 91 10.82 22.56 3.78
C VAL A 91 11.87 23.33 2.99
N GLY A 92 11.97 23.10 1.67
CA GLY A 92 12.87 23.84 0.79
C GLY A 92 12.59 25.35 0.74
N ARG A 93 11.32 25.76 0.77
CA ARG A 93 10.93 27.18 0.85
C ARG A 93 11.30 27.79 2.19
N GLN A 94 11.05 27.08 3.30
CA GLN A 94 11.39 27.54 4.63
C GLN A 94 12.90 27.71 4.82
N ASN A 95 13.71 26.78 4.30
CA ASN A 95 15.17 26.89 4.35
C ASN A 95 15.72 28.08 3.53
N LYS A 96 15.08 28.46 2.43
CA LYS A 96 15.45 29.67 1.66
C LYS A 96 15.12 30.99 2.39
N LEU A 97 14.26 30.93 3.41
CA LEU A 97 13.85 32.10 4.20
C LEU A 97 14.69 32.29 5.47
N VAL A 98 15.60 31.37 5.81
CA VAL A 98 16.56 31.56 6.90
C VAL A 98 17.74 32.39 6.35
N PRO A 99 17.91 33.66 6.75
CA PRO A 99 19.09 34.42 6.36
C PRO A 99 20.31 33.76 7.00
N LEU A 100 21.33 33.45 6.21
CA LEU A 100 22.65 33.12 6.74
C LEU A 100 23.04 34.22 7.74
N PRO A 101 23.54 33.87 8.95
CA PRO A 101 23.99 34.87 9.90
C PRO A 101 25.04 35.72 9.21
N ARG A 102 24.77 37.02 9.06
CA ARG A 102 25.74 37.98 8.53
C ARG A 102 27.02 37.81 9.33
N ALA A 103 28.12 37.44 8.66
CA ALA A 103 29.44 37.47 9.24
C ALA A 103 29.63 38.85 9.88
N SER A 104 29.67 38.89 11.20
CA SER A 104 29.91 40.12 11.95
C SER A 104 31.37 40.48 11.71
N THR A 105 31.62 41.36 10.76
CA THR A 105 32.93 41.99 10.57
C THR A 105 33.18 42.92 11.75
N LYS A 106 33.64 42.36 12.87
CA LYS A 106 34.43 43.11 13.83
C LYS A 106 35.88 42.70 13.62
N LEU A 107 36.55 43.46 12.77
CA LEU A 107 38.01 43.53 12.69
C LEU A 107 38.49 44.00 14.08
N CYS A 108 39.01 43.09 14.90
CA CYS A 108 39.80 43.50 16.07
C CYS A 108 41.17 43.93 15.54
N PRO A 109 41.66 45.15 15.83
CA PRO A 109 43.05 45.47 15.53
C PRO A 109 43.92 44.69 16.52
N LEU A 110 44.73 43.76 16.01
CA LEU A 110 45.84 43.21 16.78
C LEU A 110 46.83 44.36 17.01
N VAL A 111 46.88 44.85 18.25
CA VAL A 111 48.02 45.62 18.75
C VAL A 111 49.14 44.60 18.98
N PHE A 112 50.11 44.56 18.07
CA PHE A 112 51.39 43.91 18.33
C PHE A 112 52.22 44.86 19.21
N LEU A 113 52.56 44.38 20.40
CA LEU A 113 53.62 44.91 21.25
C LEU A 113 54.99 44.62 20.65
#